data_AF-Q1GT41-F1
#
_entry.id   AF-Q1GT41-F1
#
_cell.length_a   1.000
_cell.length_b   1.000
_cell.length_c   1.000
_cell.angle_alpha   90.00
_cell.angle_beta   90.00
_cell.angle_gamma   90.00
#
_symmetry.space_group_name_H-M   'P 1'
#
loop_
_entity.id
_entity.type
_entity.pdbx_description
1 polymer ?
#
loop_
_entity_poly.entity_id
_entity_poly.type
_entity_poly.pdbx_seq_one_letter_code
_entity_poly.pdbx_strand_id
1 'polypeptide(L)'
;MFVATLIAAGKLTDEVVREAIDRLDATGHDVGAPHWLDVGDAADIVFHGSLVSARSELMLMDHGALDIVVQPLGDRTKKLIVADMDSTMITVECIDELADYAGLKPQIAAITARAMNGELDFRAALEERVGLLAGMDEAVLVECRMERVKLTRGARTLVQTMKAHGAHSVLVSGGFMPFAGPVGEAVGFDKVVANELEVAGGKLTGRVLEPIVDSRAKLETLKTEAAAHRLPLAETLAVGDGANDIPMITTAGLGIGYHPHPAAAAASAAVIRHHDLTALLWAQGYPRRSWVLG
;
A
#
# COMPACT_ATOMS: atom_id res chain seq x y z
N MET A 1 0.17 -23.50 -11.93
CA MET A 1 -1.24 -23.25 -11.60
C MET A 1 -1.33 -21.88 -10.98
N PHE A 2 -2.32 -21.10 -11.39
CA PHE A 2 -2.51 -19.70 -11.00
C PHE A 2 -3.95 -19.49 -10.54
N VAL A 3 -4.18 -18.36 -9.89
CA VAL A 3 -5.51 -17.91 -9.50
C VAL A 3 -5.72 -16.45 -9.92
N ALA A 4 -6.88 -16.17 -10.49
CA ALA A 4 -7.40 -14.82 -10.65
C ALA A 4 -8.48 -14.58 -9.60
N THR A 5 -8.24 -13.65 -8.69
CA THR A 5 -9.24 -13.22 -7.70
C THR A 5 -9.92 -11.95 -8.22
N LEU A 6 -11.21 -12.06 -8.51
CA LEU A 6 -12.09 -10.95 -8.87
C LEU A 6 -12.66 -10.34 -7.59
N ILE A 7 -12.55 -9.02 -7.44
CA ILE A 7 -12.97 -8.29 -6.23
C ILE A 7 -13.81 -7.09 -6.65
N ALA A 8 -15.11 -7.11 -6.36
CA ALA A 8 -16.00 -6.01 -6.74
C ALA A 8 -16.10 -4.97 -5.62
N ALA A 9 -15.86 -3.70 -5.96
CA ALA A 9 -16.26 -2.54 -5.16
C ALA A 9 -17.75 -2.22 -5.37
N GLY A 10 -18.59 -3.21 -5.09
CA GLY A 10 -20.01 -3.21 -5.42
C GLY A 10 -20.57 -4.62 -5.31
N LYS A 11 -21.19 -5.12 -6.38
CA LYS A 11 -21.68 -6.50 -6.45
C LYS A 11 -21.00 -7.25 -7.58
N LEU A 12 -20.28 -8.31 -7.24
CA LEU A 12 -19.78 -9.29 -8.18
C LEU A 12 -20.93 -10.23 -8.60
N THR A 13 -21.24 -10.30 -9.88
CA THR A 13 -22.31 -11.14 -10.42
C THR A 13 -21.75 -12.38 -11.10
N ASP A 14 -22.58 -13.42 -11.25
CA ASP A 14 -22.21 -14.62 -12.01
C ASP A 14 -21.82 -14.29 -13.47
N GLU A 15 -22.41 -13.24 -14.06
CA GLU A 15 -22.09 -12.77 -15.40
C GLU A 15 -20.65 -12.26 -15.51
N VAL A 16 -20.20 -11.44 -14.56
CA VAL A 16 -18.82 -10.93 -14.52
C VAL A 16 -17.82 -12.07 -14.32
N VAL A 17 -18.15 -13.02 -13.42
CA VAL A 17 -17.31 -14.19 -13.17
C VAL A 17 -17.22 -15.08 -14.42
N ARG A 18 -18.34 -15.27 -15.12
CA ARG A 18 -18.38 -16.05 -16.35
C ARG A 18 -17.59 -15.39 -17.48
N GLU A 19 -17.67 -14.06 -17.63
CA GLU A 19 -16.86 -13.34 -18.61
C GLU A 19 -15.36 -13.55 -18.37
N ALA A 20 -14.90 -13.48 -17.11
CA ALA A 20 -13.50 -13.74 -16.80
C ALA A 20 -13.05 -15.16 -17.18
N ILE A 21 -13.92 -16.16 -16.97
CA ILE A 21 -13.66 -17.54 -17.39
C ILE A 21 -13.59 -17.62 -18.92
N ASP A 22 -14.59 -17.08 -19.62
CA ASP A 22 -14.67 -17.13 -21.08
C ASP A 22 -13.45 -16.44 -21.74
N ARG A 23 -12.97 -15.34 -21.16
CA ARG A 23 -11.74 -14.64 -21.60
C ARG A 23 -10.47 -15.46 -21.40
N LEU A 24 -10.33 -16.11 -20.25
CA LEU A 24 -9.17 -16.98 -19.99
C LEU A 24 -9.18 -18.19 -20.93
N ASP A 25 -10.35 -18.81 -21.15
CA ASP A 25 -10.52 -19.94 -22.06
C ASP A 25 -10.20 -19.54 -23.52
N ALA A 26 -10.67 -18.36 -23.94
CA ALA A 26 -10.39 -17.81 -25.28
C ALA A 26 -8.89 -17.58 -25.57
N THR A 27 -8.05 -17.49 -24.52
CA THR A 27 -6.59 -17.36 -24.63
C THR A 27 -5.84 -18.68 -24.41
N GLY A 28 -6.56 -19.81 -24.40
CA GLY A 28 -6.00 -21.16 -24.32
C GLY A 28 -5.59 -21.58 -22.91
N HIS A 29 -6.09 -20.91 -21.87
CA HIS A 29 -5.92 -21.36 -20.49
C HIS A 29 -6.86 -22.53 -20.19
N ASP A 30 -6.40 -23.47 -19.37
CA ASP A 30 -7.26 -24.50 -18.78
C ASP A 30 -7.88 -23.91 -17.51
N VAL A 31 -9.17 -23.58 -17.56
CA VAL A 31 -9.87 -22.79 -16.54
C VAL A 31 -10.81 -23.68 -15.71
N GLY A 32 -10.66 -23.63 -14.40
CA GLY A 32 -11.53 -24.33 -13.45
C GLY A 32 -12.84 -23.61 -13.17
N ALA A 33 -13.73 -24.28 -12.45
CA ALA A 33 -14.96 -23.68 -11.95
C ALA A 33 -14.66 -22.52 -10.97
N PRO A 34 -15.51 -21.48 -10.92
CA PRO A 34 -15.31 -20.38 -9.99
C PRO A 34 -15.53 -20.83 -8.55
N HIS A 35 -14.74 -20.28 -7.64
CA HIS A 35 -14.84 -20.49 -6.20
C HIS A 35 -15.13 -19.17 -5.50
N TRP A 36 -16.34 -19.01 -4.97
CA TRP A 36 -16.72 -17.82 -4.23
C TRP A 36 -16.05 -17.79 -2.85
N LEU A 37 -15.23 -16.76 -2.61
CA LEU A 37 -14.70 -16.47 -1.28
C LEU A 37 -15.81 -15.89 -0.41
N ASP A 38 -16.50 -14.89 -0.96
CA ASP A 38 -17.70 -14.26 -0.41
C ASP A 38 -18.66 -13.94 -1.56
N VAL A 39 -19.83 -14.58 -1.55
CA VAL A 39 -20.82 -14.48 -2.64
C VAL A 39 -21.26 -13.04 -2.81
N GLY A 40 -21.09 -12.51 -4.02
CA GLY A 40 -21.43 -11.13 -4.34
C GLY A 40 -20.30 -10.13 -4.15
N ASP A 41 -19.15 -10.51 -3.60
CA ASP A 41 -18.03 -9.60 -3.34
C ASP A 41 -16.74 -10.06 -4.03
N ALA A 42 -16.36 -11.34 -3.83
CA ALA A 42 -15.10 -11.86 -4.34
C ALA A 42 -15.17 -13.34 -4.74
N ALA A 43 -14.54 -13.66 -5.87
CA ALA A 43 -14.45 -15.02 -6.40
C ALA A 43 -13.06 -15.31 -6.97
N ASP A 44 -12.60 -16.53 -6.76
CA ASP A 44 -11.41 -17.08 -7.38
C ASP A 44 -11.74 -17.87 -8.63
N ILE A 45 -10.87 -17.76 -9.63
CA ILE A 45 -10.85 -18.59 -10.82
C ILE A 45 -9.45 -19.20 -10.90
N VAL A 46 -9.36 -20.52 -10.72
CA VAL A 46 -8.09 -21.26 -10.80
C VAL A 46 -7.86 -21.68 -12.24
N PHE A 47 -6.63 -21.55 -12.74
CA PHE A 47 -6.30 -21.91 -14.12
C PHE A 47 -4.85 -22.41 -14.32
N HIS A 48 -4.60 -23.07 -15.45
CA HIS A 48 -3.27 -23.35 -16.00
C HIS A 48 -3.03 -22.57 -17.29
N GLY A 49 -1.80 -22.12 -17.51
CA GLY A 49 -1.40 -21.37 -18.71
C GLY A 49 -0.44 -20.24 -18.37
N SER A 50 -0.49 -19.14 -19.14
CA SER A 50 0.45 -18.03 -19.02
C SER A 50 -0.07 -16.95 -18.05
N LEU A 51 0.65 -16.72 -16.95
CA LEU A 51 0.33 -15.63 -16.02
C LEU A 51 0.28 -14.25 -16.71
N VAL A 52 1.21 -14.02 -17.64
CA VAL A 52 1.29 -12.75 -18.37
C VAL A 52 0.08 -12.58 -19.28
N SER A 53 -0.29 -13.62 -20.03
CA SER A 53 -1.47 -13.58 -20.92
C SER A 53 -2.76 -13.40 -20.13
N ALA A 54 -2.92 -14.11 -19.01
CA ALA A 54 -4.09 -13.99 -18.14
C ALA A 54 -4.24 -12.57 -17.56
N ARG A 55 -3.13 -11.96 -17.10
CA ARG A 55 -3.14 -10.57 -16.62
C ARG A 55 -3.55 -9.60 -17.72
N SER A 56 -2.92 -9.69 -18.90
CA SER A 56 -3.21 -8.80 -20.03
C SER A 56 -4.67 -8.91 -20.48
N GLU A 57 -5.21 -10.13 -20.55
CA GLU A 57 -6.59 -10.35 -21.00
C GLU A 57 -7.61 -9.88 -19.96
N LEU A 58 -7.44 -10.22 -18.69
CA LEU A 58 -8.37 -9.81 -17.63
C LEU A 58 -8.36 -8.30 -17.38
N MET A 59 -7.24 -7.61 -17.65
CA MET A 59 -7.17 -6.14 -17.60
C MET A 59 -8.06 -5.46 -18.66
N LEU A 60 -8.53 -6.17 -19.69
CA LEU A 60 -9.46 -5.65 -20.69
C LEU A 60 -10.92 -5.68 -20.24
N MET A 61 -11.21 -6.27 -19.07
CA MET A 61 -12.56 -6.26 -18.50
C MET A 61 -12.94 -4.85 -18.06
N ASP A 62 -14.00 -4.30 -18.66
CA ASP A 62 -14.54 -2.97 -18.35
C ASP A 62 -15.77 -3.08 -17.45
N HIS A 63 -15.56 -3.63 -16.26
CA HIS A 63 -16.58 -3.66 -15.20
C HIS A 63 -16.19 -2.66 -14.14
N GLY A 64 -16.58 -1.40 -14.33
CA GLY A 64 -15.93 -0.22 -13.74
C GLY A 64 -15.66 -0.15 -12.23
N ALA A 65 -16.13 -1.10 -11.42
CA ALA A 65 -15.82 -1.22 -10.00
C ALA A 65 -15.26 -2.62 -9.67
N LEU A 66 -14.32 -3.12 -10.47
CA LEU A 66 -13.72 -4.44 -10.35
C LEU A 66 -12.19 -4.35 -10.25
N ASP A 67 -11.64 -4.91 -9.19
CA ASP A 67 -10.21 -5.15 -9.04
C ASP A 67 -9.91 -6.63 -9.32
N ILE A 68 -8.77 -6.89 -9.97
CA ILE A 68 -8.36 -8.25 -10.36
C ILE A 68 -6.93 -8.50 -9.91
N VAL A 69 -6.74 -9.56 -9.11
CA VAL A 69 -5.42 -10.00 -8.65
C VAL A 69 -5.11 -11.36 -9.26
N VAL A 70 -4.11 -11.42 -10.14
CA VAL A 70 -3.64 -12.68 -10.74
C VAL A 70 -2.26 -13.05 -10.22
N GLN A 71 -2.14 -14.24 -9.63
CA GLN A 71 -0.91 -14.69 -8.95
C GLN A 71 -0.77 -16.22 -8.96
N PRO A 72 0.42 -16.78 -8.62
CA PRO A 72 0.58 -18.21 -8.39
C PRO A 72 -0.40 -18.71 -7.31
N LEU A 73 -1.00 -19.89 -7.50
CA LEU A 73 -2.01 -20.41 -6.56
C LEU A 73 -1.41 -20.59 -5.15
N GLY A 74 -0.38 -21.44 -5.01
CA GLY A 74 0.47 -21.60 -3.82
C GLY A 74 -0.21 -21.58 -2.45
N ASP A 75 0.57 -21.34 -1.39
CA ASP A 75 0.05 -20.66 -0.20
C ASP A 75 0.19 -19.15 -0.46
N ARG A 76 -0.94 -18.50 -0.70
CA ARG A 76 -1.00 -17.06 -0.96
C ARG A 76 -1.19 -16.24 0.32
N THR A 77 -1.29 -16.86 1.50
CA THR A 77 -1.30 -16.14 2.77
C THR A 77 0.09 -15.56 3.05
N LYS A 78 0.19 -14.25 3.26
CA LYS A 78 1.47 -13.59 3.51
C LYS A 78 1.74 -13.52 5.01
N LYS A 79 2.99 -13.74 5.40
CA LYS A 79 3.46 -13.79 6.80
C LYS A 79 4.18 -12.51 7.22
N LEU A 80 4.38 -11.58 6.29
CA LEU A 80 4.88 -10.23 6.55
C LEU A 80 4.10 -9.24 5.68
N ILE A 81 3.63 -8.14 6.25
CA ILE A 81 3.17 -6.96 5.52
C ILE A 81 4.09 -5.78 5.81
N VAL A 82 4.56 -5.13 4.75
CA VAL A 82 5.24 -3.83 4.83
C VAL A 82 4.43 -2.82 4.01
N ALA A 83 3.99 -1.76 4.65
CA ALA A 83 3.05 -0.82 4.07
C ALA A 83 3.55 0.62 4.13
N ASP A 84 3.30 1.39 3.06
CA ASP A 84 3.39 2.84 3.15
C ASP A 84 2.29 3.43 4.05
N MET A 85 2.53 4.64 4.53
CA MET A 85 1.58 5.42 5.32
C MET A 85 0.76 6.37 4.46
N ASP A 86 1.39 7.44 3.96
CA ASP A 86 0.73 8.52 3.21
C ASP A 86 0.07 7.94 1.96
N SER A 87 -1.12 8.44 1.62
CA SER A 87 -1.96 7.97 0.50
C SER A 87 -2.24 6.45 0.42
N THR A 88 -1.85 5.67 1.43
CA THR A 88 -1.99 4.22 1.50
C THR A 88 -2.74 3.81 2.77
N MET A 89 -2.12 3.85 3.95
CA MET A 89 -2.77 3.55 5.23
C MET A 89 -3.57 4.74 5.79
N ILE A 90 -3.29 5.94 5.29
CA ILE A 90 -4.06 7.16 5.53
C ILE A 90 -4.40 7.86 4.21
N THR A 91 -5.40 8.75 4.23
CA THR A 91 -5.94 9.37 3.02
C THR A 91 -5.28 10.68 2.60
N VAL A 92 -4.15 11.05 3.22
CA VAL A 92 -3.49 12.35 3.05
C VAL A 92 -1.99 12.20 2.91
N GLU A 93 -1.35 13.24 2.37
CA GLU A 93 0.10 13.47 2.42
C GLU A 93 0.43 14.37 3.60
N CYS A 94 1.05 13.82 4.65
CA CYS A 94 1.26 14.56 5.91
C CYS A 94 2.05 15.86 5.75
N ILE A 95 3.04 15.89 4.84
CA ILE A 95 3.85 17.10 4.60
C ILE A 95 3.05 18.21 3.92
N ASP A 96 2.11 17.86 3.04
CA ASP A 96 1.26 18.83 2.33
C ASP A 96 0.19 19.40 3.25
N GLU A 97 -0.35 18.59 4.17
CA GLU A 97 -1.26 19.07 5.21
C GLU A 97 -0.53 20.02 6.17
N LEU A 98 0.71 19.72 6.59
CA LEU A 98 1.52 20.65 7.38
C LEU A 98 1.82 21.95 6.63
N ALA A 99 2.09 21.86 5.33
CA ALA A 99 2.26 23.03 4.47
C ALA A 99 1.00 23.91 4.49
N ASP A 100 -0.18 23.31 4.50
CA ASP A 100 -1.46 24.02 4.56
C ASP A 100 -1.58 24.84 5.84
N TYR A 101 -1.37 24.19 7.00
CA TYR A 101 -1.44 24.86 8.32
C TYR A 101 -0.49 26.03 8.42
N ALA A 102 0.69 25.89 7.82
CA ALA A 102 1.73 26.91 7.87
C ALA A 102 1.58 28.01 6.81
N GLY A 103 0.63 27.89 5.88
CA GLY A 103 0.53 28.79 4.73
C GLY A 103 1.71 28.67 3.75
N LEU A 104 2.34 27.49 3.70
CA LEU A 104 3.55 27.16 2.93
C LEU A 104 3.27 26.27 1.71
N LYS A 105 2.00 25.98 1.40
CA LYS A 105 1.60 25.15 0.24
C LYS A 105 2.31 25.54 -1.07
N PRO A 106 2.34 26.83 -1.49
CA PRO A 106 3.01 27.22 -2.73
C PRO A 106 4.50 26.86 -2.76
N GLN A 107 5.19 27.01 -1.62
CA GLN A 107 6.62 26.76 -1.48
C GLN A 107 6.92 25.26 -1.53
N ILE A 108 6.14 24.45 -0.80
CA ILE A 108 6.30 22.99 -0.81
C ILE A 108 5.97 22.39 -2.18
N ALA A 109 4.92 22.89 -2.85
CA ALA A 109 4.59 22.49 -4.22
C ALA A 109 5.71 22.79 -5.21
N ALA A 110 6.37 23.95 -5.09
CA ALA A 110 7.49 24.32 -5.95
C ALA A 110 8.71 23.39 -5.77
N ILE A 111 9.02 22.99 -4.53
CA ILE A 111 10.10 22.03 -4.25
C ILE A 111 9.73 20.64 -4.81
N THR A 112 8.48 20.22 -4.63
CA THR A 112 7.99 18.93 -5.13
C THR A 112 8.07 18.86 -6.66
N ALA A 113 7.68 19.93 -7.36
CA ALA A 113 7.79 20.01 -8.82
C ALA A 113 9.26 19.89 -9.30
N ARG A 114 10.20 20.56 -8.62
CA ARG A 114 11.64 20.45 -8.91
C ARG A 114 12.16 19.01 -8.69
N ALA A 115 11.73 18.35 -7.62
CA ALA A 115 12.09 16.96 -7.35
C ALA A 115 11.55 16.00 -8.44
N MET A 116 10.29 16.19 -8.85
CA MET A 116 9.69 15.40 -9.94
C MET A 116 10.35 15.63 -11.31
N ASN A 117 10.89 16.82 -11.55
CA ASN A 117 11.68 17.14 -12.74
C ASN A 117 13.12 16.60 -12.68
N GLY A 118 13.53 15.98 -11.57
CA GLY A 118 14.89 15.48 -11.36
C GLY A 118 15.92 16.57 -11.04
N GLU A 119 15.46 17.80 -10.72
CA GLU A 119 16.34 18.91 -10.33
C GLU A 119 16.84 18.77 -8.88
N LEU A 120 16.11 18.01 -8.05
CA LEU A 120 16.46 17.67 -6.68
C LEU A 120 16.36 16.17 -6.48
N ASP A 121 17.33 15.60 -5.74
CA ASP A 121 17.15 14.26 -5.21
C ASP A 121 16.15 14.26 -4.04
N PHE A 122 15.69 13.07 -3.65
CA PHE A 122 14.68 12.92 -2.60
C PHE A 122 15.11 13.57 -1.27
N ARG A 123 16.38 13.40 -0.89
CA ARG A 123 16.92 13.88 0.37
C ARG A 123 16.96 15.40 0.38
N ALA A 124 17.52 16.02 -0.67
CA ALA A 124 17.56 17.45 -0.82
C ALA A 124 16.14 18.05 -0.85
N ALA A 125 15.20 17.42 -1.56
CA ALA A 125 13.80 17.86 -1.58
C ALA A 125 13.12 17.74 -0.21
N LEU A 126 13.41 16.68 0.56
CA LEU A 126 12.88 16.51 1.92
C LEU A 126 13.48 17.56 2.88
N GLU A 127 14.80 17.74 2.85
CA GLU A 127 15.50 18.73 3.67
C GLU A 127 15.03 20.16 3.36
N GLU A 128 14.87 20.52 2.08
CA GLU A 128 14.32 21.83 1.69
C GLU A 128 12.89 22.03 2.21
N ARG A 129 12.01 21.02 2.07
CA ARG A 129 10.62 21.12 2.55
C ARG A 129 10.54 21.21 4.07
N VAL A 130 11.34 20.42 4.78
CA VAL A 130 11.36 20.45 6.25
C VAL A 130 12.01 21.74 6.77
N GLY A 131 12.99 22.29 6.06
CA GLY A 131 13.58 23.59 6.37
C GLY A 131 12.55 24.72 6.41
N LEU A 132 11.51 24.66 5.55
CA LEU A 132 10.42 25.63 5.56
C LEU A 132 9.54 25.55 6.83
N LEU A 133 9.55 24.42 7.54
CA LEU A 133 8.78 24.20 8.76
C LEU A 133 9.50 24.73 10.03
N ALA A 134 10.72 25.28 9.89
CA ALA A 134 11.50 25.79 11.02
C ALA A 134 10.72 26.86 11.83
N GLY A 135 10.72 26.70 13.15
CA GLY A 135 10.03 27.59 14.08
C GLY A 135 8.55 27.27 14.33
N MET A 136 7.98 26.30 13.61
CA MET A 136 6.65 25.75 13.88
C MET A 136 6.62 25.10 15.26
N ASP A 137 5.55 25.35 16.02
CA ASP A 137 5.32 24.70 17.31
C ASP A 137 5.04 23.19 17.11
N GLU A 138 5.64 22.33 17.93
CA GLU A 138 5.42 20.89 17.83
C GLU A 138 3.94 20.50 18.05
N ALA A 139 3.18 21.32 18.79
CA ALA A 139 1.75 21.13 18.98
C ALA A 139 0.96 21.16 17.66
N VAL A 140 1.43 21.90 16.65
CA VAL A 140 0.80 21.95 15.32
C VAL A 140 0.82 20.58 14.65
N LEU A 141 1.86 19.75 14.88
CA LEU A 141 1.91 18.38 14.36
C LEU A 141 0.76 17.54 14.91
N VAL A 142 0.47 17.70 16.20
CA VAL A 142 -0.62 17.00 16.90
C VAL A 142 -1.97 17.48 16.39
N GLU A 143 -2.17 18.79 16.28
CA GLU A 143 -3.41 19.39 15.76
C GLU A 143 -3.68 18.95 14.31
N CYS A 144 -2.69 19.10 13.43
CA CYS A 144 -2.77 18.68 12.03
C CYS A 144 -3.14 17.19 11.91
N ARG A 145 -2.49 16.32 12.70
CA ARG A 145 -2.81 14.89 12.73
C ARG A 145 -4.27 14.65 13.13
N MET A 146 -4.71 15.27 14.23
CA MET A 146 -6.06 15.06 14.75
C MET A 146 -7.16 15.57 13.81
N GLU A 147 -6.89 16.63 13.06
CA GLU A 147 -7.87 17.26 12.17
C GLU A 147 -7.89 16.64 10.77
N ARG A 148 -6.72 16.24 10.23
CA ARG A 148 -6.57 15.87 8.82
C ARG A 148 -6.38 14.39 8.58
N VAL A 149 -5.73 13.66 9.50
CA VAL A 149 -5.36 12.27 9.25
C VAL A 149 -6.57 11.36 9.50
N LYS A 150 -6.99 10.67 8.44
CA LYS A 150 -8.00 9.62 8.48
C LYS A 150 -7.39 8.32 8.00
N LEU A 151 -7.64 7.25 8.74
CA LEU A 151 -7.24 5.91 8.30
C LEU A 151 -8.00 5.55 7.02
N THR A 152 -7.26 4.97 6.08
CA THR A 152 -7.86 4.36 4.90
C THR A 152 -8.79 3.23 5.32
N ARG A 153 -9.96 3.16 4.69
CA ARG A 153 -10.95 2.11 5.00
C ARG A 153 -10.30 0.73 4.84
N GLY A 154 -10.53 -0.14 5.80
CA GLY A 154 -9.94 -1.48 5.80
C GLY A 154 -8.50 -1.59 6.32
N ALA A 155 -7.78 -0.49 6.58
CA ALA A 155 -6.39 -0.54 7.07
C ALA A 155 -6.25 -1.38 8.34
N ARG A 156 -7.05 -1.06 9.36
CA ARG A 156 -7.11 -1.82 10.63
C ARG A 156 -7.52 -3.27 10.40
N THR A 157 -8.59 -3.52 9.66
CA THR A 157 -9.08 -4.88 9.37
C THR A 157 -8.01 -5.72 8.67
N LEU A 158 -7.30 -5.17 7.68
CA LEU A 158 -6.22 -5.84 6.96
C LEU A 158 -5.11 -6.27 7.92
N VAL A 159 -4.53 -5.32 8.65
CA VAL A 159 -3.38 -5.58 9.52
C VAL A 159 -3.76 -6.51 10.68
N GLN A 160 -4.89 -6.27 11.34
CA GLN A 160 -5.34 -7.10 12.46
C GLN A 160 -5.70 -8.52 12.02
N THR A 161 -6.32 -8.70 10.84
CA THR A 161 -6.60 -10.03 10.30
C THR A 161 -5.31 -10.77 10.00
N MET A 162 -4.37 -10.15 9.30
CA MET A 162 -3.07 -10.78 9.00
C MET A 162 -2.31 -11.16 10.28
N LYS A 163 -2.32 -10.29 11.29
CA LYS A 163 -1.69 -10.54 12.59
C LYS A 163 -2.35 -11.68 13.36
N ALA A 164 -3.68 -11.77 13.36
CA ALA A 164 -4.40 -12.90 13.95
C ALA A 164 -4.06 -14.24 13.26
N HIS A 165 -3.64 -14.19 12.00
CA HIS A 165 -3.13 -15.33 11.23
C HIS A 165 -1.60 -15.48 11.28
N GLY A 166 -0.93 -14.81 12.22
CA GLY A 166 0.49 -14.99 12.53
C GLY A 166 1.44 -14.17 11.67
N ALA A 167 0.96 -13.19 10.90
CA ALA A 167 1.82 -12.29 10.14
C ALA A 167 2.46 -11.22 11.04
N HIS A 168 3.70 -10.84 10.73
CA HIS A 168 4.32 -9.62 11.25
C HIS A 168 3.95 -8.41 10.38
N SER A 169 3.85 -7.24 10.98
CA SER A 169 3.37 -6.04 10.29
C SER A 169 4.25 -4.82 10.55
N VAL A 170 4.68 -4.15 9.49
CA VAL A 170 5.55 -2.96 9.55
C VAL A 170 4.96 -1.82 8.72
N LEU A 171 4.80 -0.66 9.35
CA LEU A 171 4.53 0.60 8.67
C LEU A 171 5.87 1.27 8.34
N VAL A 172 6.13 1.58 7.07
CA VAL A 172 7.35 2.26 6.65
C VAL A 172 7.01 3.49 5.80
N SER A 173 7.42 4.67 6.24
CA SER A 173 7.00 5.93 5.63
C SER A 173 8.16 6.88 5.42
N GLY A 174 8.14 7.60 4.29
CA GLY A 174 8.99 8.78 4.08
C GLY A 174 8.45 10.04 4.77
N GLY A 175 7.26 9.98 5.36
CA GLY A 175 6.70 10.98 6.27
C GLY A 175 7.35 10.90 7.65
N PHE A 176 6.66 11.42 8.67
CA PHE A 176 7.27 11.71 9.97
C PHE A 176 6.71 10.90 11.13
N MET A 177 7.56 10.54 12.09
CA MET A 177 7.21 9.75 13.27
C MET A 177 6.04 10.32 14.10
N PRO A 178 5.89 11.65 14.28
CA PRO A 178 4.73 12.23 14.97
C PRO A 178 3.36 11.88 14.33
N PHE A 179 3.35 11.46 13.07
CA PHE A 179 2.16 10.93 12.37
C PHE A 179 2.19 9.41 12.33
N ALA A 180 3.32 8.82 11.91
CA ALA A 180 3.46 7.40 11.69
C ALA A 180 3.30 6.57 12.98
N GLY A 181 3.80 7.05 14.11
CA GLY A 181 3.65 6.36 15.40
C GLY A 181 2.17 6.18 15.78
N PRO A 182 1.39 7.27 15.91
CA PRO A 182 -0.04 7.17 16.20
C PRO A 182 -0.85 6.39 15.15
N VAL A 183 -0.52 6.52 13.86
CA VAL A 183 -1.16 5.72 12.80
C VAL A 183 -0.84 4.24 12.98
N GLY A 184 0.43 3.92 13.25
CA GLY A 184 0.91 2.58 13.54
C GLY A 184 0.16 1.93 14.70
N GLU A 185 0.01 2.64 15.80
CA GLU A 185 -0.77 2.22 16.98
C GLU A 185 -2.26 2.06 16.65
N ALA A 186 -2.86 3.03 15.95
CA ALA A 186 -4.27 3.03 15.60
C ALA A 186 -4.64 1.95 14.58
N VAL A 187 -3.71 1.48 13.74
CA VAL A 187 -3.93 0.32 12.85
C VAL A 187 -3.51 -0.98 13.54
N GLY A 188 -2.57 -0.89 14.49
CA GLY A 188 -2.02 -1.98 15.30
C GLY A 188 -0.88 -2.74 14.62
N PHE A 189 -0.02 -2.00 13.92
CA PHE A 189 1.26 -2.49 13.40
C PHE A 189 2.21 -2.91 14.53
N ASP A 190 3.08 -3.87 14.26
CA ASP A 190 4.08 -4.33 15.23
C ASP A 190 5.31 -3.43 15.26
N LYS A 191 5.60 -2.77 14.14
CA LYS A 191 6.73 -1.85 14.01
C LYS A 191 6.38 -0.66 13.11
N VAL A 192 6.97 0.49 13.43
CA VAL A 192 6.89 1.72 12.63
C VAL A 192 8.29 2.21 12.32
N VAL A 193 8.53 2.60 11.08
CA VAL A 193 9.77 3.20 10.59
C VAL A 193 9.42 4.46 9.81
N ALA A 194 9.87 5.63 10.27
CA ALA A 194 9.57 6.92 9.64
C ALA A 194 10.69 7.93 9.90
N ASN A 195 10.68 9.07 9.20
CA ASN A 195 11.62 10.15 9.44
C ASN A 195 11.35 10.84 10.78
N GLU A 196 12.42 11.26 11.46
CA GLU A 196 12.33 11.99 12.72
C GLU A 196 12.57 13.49 12.47
N LEU A 197 11.63 14.33 12.92
CA LEU A 197 11.80 15.78 12.90
C LEU A 197 12.56 16.23 14.15
N GLU A 198 13.61 17.03 13.99
CA GLU A 198 14.32 17.56 15.13
C GLU A 198 13.53 18.70 15.79
N VAL A 199 13.32 18.56 17.10
CA VAL A 199 12.62 19.54 17.95
C VAL A 199 13.59 20.11 18.98
N ALA A 200 13.58 21.44 19.12
CA ALA A 200 14.30 22.14 20.18
C ALA A 200 13.42 23.24 20.78
N GLY A 201 13.25 23.21 22.11
CA GLY A 201 12.44 24.21 22.82
C GLY A 201 10.97 24.23 22.41
N GLY A 202 10.38 23.05 22.14
CA GLY A 202 8.98 22.91 21.71
C GLY A 202 8.70 23.32 20.26
N LYS A 203 9.76 23.52 19.45
CA LYS A 203 9.63 23.96 18.05
C LYS A 203 10.46 23.11 17.11
N LEU A 204 9.98 22.94 15.89
CA LEU A 204 10.74 22.34 14.80
C LEU A 204 11.96 23.20 14.48
N THR A 205 13.12 22.56 14.35
CA THR A 205 14.35 23.27 13.95
C THR A 205 14.48 23.42 12.43
N GLY A 206 13.63 22.72 11.67
CA GLY A 206 13.73 22.59 10.22
C GLY A 206 14.73 21.53 9.75
N ARG A 207 15.15 20.61 10.62
CA ARG A 207 16.02 19.48 10.27
C ARG A 207 15.30 18.14 10.42
N VAL A 208 15.62 17.21 9.52
CA VAL A 208 15.30 15.78 9.64
C VAL A 208 16.51 15.06 10.22
N LEU A 209 16.30 14.19 11.20
CA LEU A 209 17.38 13.39 11.78
C LEU A 209 17.68 12.16 10.91
N GLU A 210 18.93 11.71 10.97
CA GLU A 210 19.36 10.47 10.32
C GLU A 210 18.96 9.23 11.16
N PRO A 211 18.73 8.07 10.51
CA PRO A 211 18.75 7.87 9.06
C PRO A 211 17.45 8.33 8.37
N ILE A 212 17.58 8.97 7.20
CA ILE A 212 16.40 9.30 6.37
C ILE A 212 15.78 8.03 5.75
N VAL A 213 14.47 7.90 5.87
CA VAL A 213 13.65 6.88 5.24
C VAL A 213 13.31 7.30 3.81
N ASP A 214 14.11 6.79 2.87
CA ASP A 214 13.89 6.91 1.42
C ASP A 214 13.40 5.59 0.81
N SER A 215 13.31 5.55 -0.52
CA SER A 215 12.91 4.35 -1.27
C SER A 215 13.79 3.13 -0.99
N ARG A 216 15.09 3.34 -0.76
CA ARG A 216 16.02 2.27 -0.41
C ARG A 216 15.78 1.79 1.02
N ALA A 217 15.54 2.69 1.97
CA ALA A 217 15.20 2.34 3.34
C ALA A 217 13.92 1.50 3.41
N LYS A 218 12.89 1.80 2.58
CA LYS A 218 11.68 0.97 2.46
C LYS A 218 11.99 -0.45 2.01
N LEU A 219 12.80 -0.60 0.95
CA LEU A 219 13.25 -1.90 0.46
C LEU A 219 14.07 -2.68 1.51
N GLU A 220 15.02 -2.02 2.16
CA GLU A 220 15.86 -2.67 3.17
C GLU A 220 15.06 -3.05 4.42
N THR A 221 14.01 -2.28 4.76
CA THR A 221 13.04 -2.67 5.80
C THR A 221 12.37 -3.98 5.42
N LEU A 222 11.81 -4.11 4.21
CA LEU A 222 11.22 -5.38 3.75
C LEU A 222 12.17 -6.57 3.87
N LYS A 223 13.41 -6.42 3.38
CA LYS A 223 14.41 -7.51 3.42
C LYS A 223 14.84 -7.85 4.84
N THR A 224 15.06 -6.84 5.67
CA THR A 224 15.53 -7.04 7.05
C THR A 224 14.47 -7.72 7.89
N GLU A 225 13.21 -7.31 7.77
CA GLU A 225 12.10 -7.92 8.50
C GLU A 225 11.83 -9.35 8.02
N ALA A 226 11.86 -9.58 6.70
CA ALA A 226 11.75 -10.94 6.16
C ALA A 226 12.87 -11.84 6.71
N ALA A 227 14.11 -11.37 6.71
CA ALA A 227 15.25 -12.11 7.24
C ALA A 227 15.15 -12.36 8.75
N ALA A 228 14.74 -11.36 9.53
CA ALA A 228 14.56 -11.48 10.99
C ALA A 228 13.51 -12.53 11.35
N HIS A 229 12.46 -12.65 10.55
CA HIS A 229 11.39 -13.64 10.70
C HIS A 229 11.65 -14.96 9.94
N ARG A 230 12.82 -15.09 9.28
CA ARG A 230 13.21 -16.28 8.47
C ARG A 230 12.22 -16.62 7.36
N LEU A 231 11.61 -15.58 6.78
CA LEU A 231 10.63 -15.70 5.72
C LEU A 231 11.31 -15.54 4.35
N PRO A 232 11.00 -16.40 3.35
CA PRO A 232 11.32 -16.08 1.98
C PRO A 232 10.52 -14.87 1.52
N LEU A 233 11.08 -14.06 0.61
CA LEU A 233 10.37 -12.89 0.06
C LEU A 233 9.02 -13.25 -0.60
N ALA A 234 8.87 -14.49 -1.09
CA ALA A 234 7.60 -14.99 -1.64
C ALA A 234 6.43 -14.94 -0.63
N GLU A 235 6.71 -14.95 0.68
CA GLU A 235 5.73 -14.89 1.77
C GLU A 235 5.47 -13.46 2.26
N THR A 236 6.00 -12.43 1.59
CA THR A 236 5.80 -11.03 1.98
C THR A 236 4.77 -10.33 1.11
N LEU A 237 4.07 -9.37 1.71
CA LEU A 237 3.17 -8.40 1.08
C LEU A 237 3.80 -7.01 1.19
N ALA A 238 3.87 -6.28 0.09
CA ALA A 238 4.18 -4.86 0.09
C ALA A 238 3.01 -4.06 -0.50
N VAL A 239 2.67 -2.93 0.12
CA VAL A 239 1.63 -2.03 -0.39
C VAL A 239 2.09 -0.57 -0.33
N GLY A 240 1.83 0.16 -1.41
CA GLY A 240 2.13 1.59 -1.54
C GLY A 240 1.46 2.18 -2.78
N ASP A 241 1.53 3.48 -2.97
CA ASP A 241 0.90 4.19 -4.08
C ASP A 241 1.92 4.92 -4.99
N GLY A 242 3.10 5.21 -4.44
CA GLY A 242 4.07 6.13 -5.03
C GLY A 242 5.29 5.47 -5.67
N ALA A 243 6.06 6.26 -6.43
CA ALA A 243 7.29 5.80 -7.08
C ALA A 243 8.39 5.41 -6.07
N ASN A 244 8.37 6.02 -4.88
CA ASN A 244 9.22 5.68 -3.74
C ASN A 244 8.99 4.24 -3.23
N ASP A 245 7.83 3.64 -3.47
CA ASP A 245 7.52 2.27 -3.03
C ASP A 245 7.92 1.19 -4.03
N ILE A 246 8.18 1.56 -5.29
CA ILE A 246 8.45 0.64 -6.39
C ILE A 246 9.49 -0.43 -6.02
N PRO A 247 10.65 -0.10 -5.41
CA PRO A 247 11.63 -1.13 -5.08
C PRO A 247 11.12 -2.15 -4.07
N MET A 248 10.35 -1.71 -3.06
CA MET A 248 9.74 -2.59 -2.07
C MET A 248 8.62 -3.44 -2.70
N ILE A 249 7.73 -2.82 -3.49
CA ILE A 249 6.61 -3.48 -4.18
C ILE A 249 7.13 -4.56 -5.14
N THR A 250 8.12 -4.25 -5.98
CA THR A 250 8.67 -5.19 -6.97
C THR A 250 9.46 -6.33 -6.36
N THR A 251 9.98 -6.16 -5.14
CA THR A 251 10.77 -7.17 -4.43
C THR A 251 9.89 -8.14 -3.63
N ALA A 252 8.73 -7.70 -3.16
CA ALA A 252 7.83 -8.52 -2.36
C ALA A 252 7.21 -9.69 -3.16
N GLY A 253 6.83 -10.76 -2.45
CA GLY A 253 6.13 -11.90 -3.05
C GLY A 253 4.77 -11.54 -3.64
N LEU A 254 4.09 -10.58 -3.03
CA LEU A 254 2.94 -9.88 -3.61
C LEU A 254 3.11 -8.38 -3.38
N GLY A 255 3.45 -7.64 -4.44
CA GLY A 255 3.50 -6.18 -4.43
C GLY A 255 2.22 -5.57 -4.99
N ILE A 256 1.54 -4.76 -4.20
CA ILE A 256 0.26 -4.14 -4.57
C ILE A 256 0.40 -2.62 -4.63
N GLY A 257 -0.02 -2.06 -5.76
CA GLY A 257 -0.27 -0.63 -5.87
C GLY A 257 -1.67 -0.31 -5.39
N TYR A 258 -1.82 0.48 -4.32
CA TYR A 258 -3.11 0.91 -3.81
C TYR A 258 -3.41 2.34 -4.28
N HIS A 259 -4.49 2.52 -5.06
CA HIS A 259 -4.76 3.75 -5.81
C HIS A 259 -3.51 4.39 -6.44
N PRO A 260 -2.63 3.61 -7.08
CA PRO A 260 -1.26 4.03 -7.33
C PRO A 260 -1.16 5.05 -8.47
N HIS A 261 -0.15 5.91 -8.35
CA HIS A 261 0.34 6.71 -9.46
C HIS A 261 0.83 5.82 -10.63
N PRO A 262 0.90 6.35 -11.87
CA PRO A 262 1.18 5.54 -13.07
C PRO A 262 2.44 4.68 -12.99
N ALA A 263 3.53 5.21 -12.43
CA ALA A 263 4.79 4.46 -12.30
C ALA A 263 4.68 3.27 -11.34
N ALA A 264 4.05 3.47 -10.17
CA ALA A 264 3.81 2.41 -9.20
C ALA A 264 2.81 1.39 -9.73
N ALA A 265 1.77 1.84 -10.44
CA ALA A 265 0.79 0.96 -11.09
C ALA A 265 1.46 0.00 -12.07
N ALA A 266 2.36 0.51 -12.92
CA ALA A 266 3.08 -0.29 -13.91
C ALA A 266 4.07 -1.29 -13.28
N ALA A 267 4.63 -0.96 -12.12
CA ALA A 267 5.57 -1.81 -11.40
C ALA A 267 4.91 -2.87 -10.51
N SER A 268 3.63 -2.69 -10.17
CA SER A 268 2.93 -3.55 -9.21
C SER A 268 2.54 -4.90 -9.80
N ALA A 269 2.55 -5.94 -8.98
CA ALA A 269 2.08 -7.27 -9.38
C ALA A 269 0.55 -7.29 -9.55
N ALA A 270 -0.16 -6.46 -8.79
CA ALA A 270 -1.57 -6.18 -8.94
C ALA A 270 -1.88 -4.75 -8.46
N VAL A 271 -3.01 -4.21 -8.89
CA VAL A 271 -3.46 -2.86 -8.52
C VAL A 271 -4.86 -2.95 -7.93
N ILE A 272 -5.08 -2.24 -6.83
CA ILE A 272 -6.41 -1.99 -6.26
C ILE A 272 -6.77 -0.53 -6.54
N ARG A 273 -7.78 -0.30 -7.36
CA ARG A 273 -8.28 1.03 -7.76
C ARG A 273 -9.67 1.33 -7.23
N HIS A 274 -10.47 0.32 -6.92
CA HIS A 274 -11.89 0.50 -6.68
C HIS A 274 -12.27 0.14 -5.23
N HIS A 275 -11.75 -0.97 -4.72
CA HIS A 275 -12.05 -1.44 -3.38
C HIS A 275 -11.08 -0.83 -2.34
N ASP A 276 -11.48 -0.87 -1.08
CA ASP A 276 -10.60 -0.49 0.03
C ASP A 276 -9.54 -1.56 0.35
N LEU A 277 -8.69 -1.29 1.35
CA LEU A 277 -7.58 -2.17 1.74
C LEU A 277 -8.00 -3.59 2.17
N THR A 278 -9.28 -3.87 2.47
CA THR A 278 -9.74 -5.24 2.73
C THR A 278 -9.68 -6.14 1.49
N ALA A 279 -9.58 -5.57 0.28
CA ALA A 279 -9.33 -6.33 -0.93
C ALA A 279 -8.05 -7.19 -0.85
N LEU A 280 -7.05 -6.73 -0.10
CA LEU A 280 -5.80 -7.45 0.09
C LEU A 280 -6.00 -8.74 0.91
N LEU A 281 -7.09 -8.85 1.67
CA LEU A 281 -7.44 -10.09 2.37
C LEU A 281 -8.02 -11.13 1.40
N TRP A 282 -8.94 -10.73 0.52
CA TRP A 282 -9.44 -11.63 -0.53
C TRP A 282 -8.36 -12.02 -1.52
N ALA A 283 -7.47 -11.10 -1.88
CA ALA A 283 -6.28 -11.41 -2.69
C ALA A 283 -5.43 -12.52 -2.06
N GLN A 284 -5.39 -12.64 -0.74
CA GLN A 284 -4.71 -13.72 -0.02
C GLN A 284 -5.61 -14.92 0.27
N GLY A 285 -6.87 -14.91 -0.16
CA GLY A 285 -7.83 -15.97 0.04
C GLY A 285 -8.52 -16.00 1.40
N TYR A 286 -8.45 -14.93 2.18
CA TYR A 286 -9.19 -14.82 3.43
C TYR A 286 -10.65 -14.44 3.14
N PRO A 287 -11.63 -15.36 3.37
CA PRO A 287 -13.03 -14.98 3.30
C PRO A 287 -13.39 -14.07 4.48
N ARG A 288 -14.44 -13.26 4.33
CA ARG A 288 -14.86 -12.24 5.32
C ARG A 288 -15.12 -12.81 6.70
N ARG A 289 -15.58 -14.05 6.80
CA ARG A 289 -15.77 -14.79 8.06
C ARG A 289 -14.48 -14.99 8.88
N SER A 290 -13.30 -14.86 8.25
CA SER A 290 -12.00 -14.96 8.90
C SER A 290 -11.42 -13.62 9.31
N TRP A 291 -12.09 -12.50 8.98
CA TRP A 291 -11.56 -11.17 9.25
C TRP A 291 -11.71 -10.79 10.71
N VAL A 292 -10.70 -10.11 11.25
CA VAL A 292 -10.79 -9.38 12.51
C VAL A 292 -11.37 -8.01 12.19
N LEU A 293 -12.66 -7.84 12.50
CA LEU A 293 -13.33 -6.55 12.34
C LEU A 293 -12.83 -5.60 13.43
N GLY A 294 -12.24 -4.49 12.98
CA GLY A 294 -11.69 -3.44 13.82
C GLY A 294 -12.71 -2.39 14.24
#